data_AF-A0A9K3EDN5-F1
#
_entry.id   AF-A0A9K3EDN5-F1
#
_cell.length_a   1.000
_cell.length_b   1.000
_cell.length_c   1.000
_cell.angle_alpha   90.00
_cell.angle_beta   90.00
_cell.angle_gamma   90.00
#
_symmetry.space_group_name_H-M   'P 1'
#
loop_
_entity.id
_entity.type
_entity.pdbx_description
1 polymer ?
#
loop_
_entity_poly.entity_id
_entity_poly.type
_entity_poly.pdbx_seq_one_letter_code
_entity_poly.pdbx_strand_id
1 'polypeptide(L)'
;MNLTNTGNLVLFDDQNWVVWQSFDHPTTSLLPGKKMFIGEKLKSSISLTNDQEGMYSLQVTDKGLFAYVESNPPQAYCSWLVNRNDTNKGRRYMSLLNGSLEFFIDSSEPGDIPDGVIGIPQSIINSIYEIEAKWSFGSV
;
A
#
# COMPACT_ATOMS: atom_id res chain seq x y z
N MET A 1 -4.32 16.65 17.75
CA MET A 1 -3.45 15.79 16.91
C MET A 1 -3.41 14.41 17.55
N ASN A 2 -3.54 13.35 16.75
CA ASN A 2 -3.56 11.97 17.22
C ASN A 2 -2.76 11.07 16.28
N LEU A 3 -2.00 10.12 16.82
CA LEU A 3 -1.36 9.05 16.04
C LEU A 3 -2.12 7.75 16.28
N THR A 4 -2.72 7.19 15.24
CA THR A 4 -3.48 5.92 15.36
C THR A 4 -2.54 4.74 15.60
N ASN A 5 -3.09 3.64 16.10
CA ASN A 5 -2.39 2.36 16.17
C ASN A 5 -1.95 1.80 14.80
N THR A 6 -2.50 2.33 13.70
CA THR A 6 -2.11 1.98 12.33
C THR A 6 -1.04 2.90 11.75
N GLY A 7 -0.57 3.91 12.50
CA GLY A 7 0.44 4.87 12.06
C GLY A 7 -0.11 6.06 11.25
N ASN A 8 -1.43 6.26 11.22
CA ASN A 8 -2.04 7.45 10.63
C ASN A 8 -1.93 8.62 11.60
N LEU A 9 -1.35 9.73 11.14
CA LEU A 9 -1.23 10.96 11.91
C LEU A 9 -2.36 11.89 11.51
N VAL A 10 -3.27 12.17 12.45
CA VAL A 10 -4.51 12.90 12.20
C VAL A 10 -4.51 14.23 12.95
N LEU A 11 -4.79 15.31 12.23
CA LEU A 11 -5.00 16.64 12.81
C LEU A 11 -6.48 16.97 12.85
N PHE A 12 -6.88 17.60 13.95
CA PHE A 12 -8.25 18.00 14.20
C PHE A 12 -8.33 19.51 14.40
N ASP A 13 -9.45 20.12 14.02
CA ASP A 13 -9.79 21.48 14.41
C ASP A 13 -10.34 21.54 15.85
N ASP A 14 -10.81 22.73 16.25
CA ASP A 14 -11.40 22.99 17.56
C ASP A 14 -12.76 22.31 17.79
N GLN A 15 -13.38 21.79 16.72
CA GLN A 15 -14.64 21.06 16.72
C GLN A 15 -14.45 19.54 16.62
N ASN A 16 -13.21 19.06 16.76
CA ASN A 16 -12.81 17.65 16.60
C ASN A 16 -13.07 17.09 15.19
N TRP A 17 -13.12 17.92 14.15
CA TRP A 17 -13.22 17.45 12.78
C TRP A 17 -11.84 17.19 12.21
N VAL A 18 -11.70 16.12 11.42
CA VAL A 18 -10.45 15.80 10.73
C VAL A 18 -10.22 16.84 9.64
N VAL A 19 -9.16 17.64 9.80
CA VAL A 19 -8.75 18.65 8.81
C VAL A 19 -7.57 18.19 7.97
N TRP A 20 -6.82 17.19 8.44
CA TRP A 20 -5.67 16.64 7.75
C TRP A 20 -5.35 15.23 8.28
N GLN A 21 -4.88 14.34 7.41
CA GLN A 21 -4.32 13.06 7.81
C GLN A 21 -3.15 12.63 6.91
N SER A 22 -2.14 11.99 7.49
CA SER A 22 -0.94 11.57 6.75
C SER A 22 -1.24 10.55 5.66
N PHE A 23 -2.29 9.73 5.83
CA PHE A 23 -2.64 8.71 4.86
C PHE A 23 -3.16 9.27 3.52
N ASP A 24 -3.68 10.51 3.50
CA ASP A 24 -4.15 11.19 2.29
C ASP A 24 -3.02 11.74 1.42
N HIS A 25 -1.77 11.56 1.84
CA HIS A 25 -0.59 11.99 1.09
C HIS A 25 0.17 10.78 0.52
N PRO A 26 0.82 10.95 -0.65
CA PRO A 26 1.63 9.89 -1.25
C PRO A 26 2.73 9.46 -0.28
N THR A 27 2.83 8.16 -0.04
CA THR A 27 3.93 7.58 0.75
C THR A 27 4.55 6.43 -0.03
N THR A 28 5.85 6.26 0.11
CA THR A 28 6.62 5.14 -0.44
C THR A 28 6.31 3.81 0.26
N SER A 29 5.58 3.86 1.38
CA SER A 29 5.16 2.69 2.17
C SER A 29 3.64 2.56 2.22
N LEU A 30 3.15 1.33 2.07
CA LEU A 30 1.76 0.96 2.33
C LEU A 30 1.65 0.46 3.77
N LEU A 31 0.93 1.19 4.63
CA LEU A 31 0.73 0.82 6.03
C LEU A 31 -0.60 0.07 6.22
N PRO A 32 -0.75 -0.75 7.28
CA PRO A 32 -2.03 -1.37 7.60
C PRO A 32 -3.18 -0.36 7.66
N GLY A 33 -4.28 -0.65 6.99
CA GLY A 33 -5.45 0.23 6.93
C GLY A 33 -5.31 1.46 6.01
N LYS A 34 -4.13 1.70 5.40
CA LYS A 34 -4.00 2.65 4.29
C LYS A 34 -4.53 2.00 3.01
N LYS A 35 -5.40 2.71 2.30
CA LYS A 35 -5.86 2.34 0.97
C LYS A 35 -5.01 3.07 -0.06
N MET A 36 -4.54 2.33 -1.07
CA MET A 36 -3.91 2.91 -2.26
C MET A 36 -4.82 2.70 -3.46
N PHE A 37 -5.36 3.78 -4.00
CA PHE A 37 -6.36 3.79 -5.05
C PHE A 37 -5.74 3.70 -6.44
N ILE A 38 -6.56 3.39 -7.45
CA ILE A 38 -6.16 3.48 -8.86
C ILE A 38 -5.59 4.88 -9.18
N GLY A 39 -4.47 4.89 -9.90
CA GLY A 39 -3.72 6.13 -10.22
C GLY A 39 -2.61 6.43 -9.22
N GLU A 40 -2.62 5.82 -8.04
CA GLU A 40 -1.51 5.87 -7.09
C GLU A 40 -0.53 4.72 -7.33
N LYS A 41 0.75 4.96 -7.02
CA LYS A 41 1.84 3.98 -7.17
C LYS A 41 2.61 3.85 -5.87
N LEU A 42 2.85 2.62 -5.45
CA LEU A 42 3.86 2.31 -4.45
C LEU A 42 5.21 2.22 -5.15
N LYS A 43 6.12 3.15 -4.87
CA LYS A 43 7.47 3.18 -5.46
C LYS A 43 8.46 2.52 -4.51
N SER A 44 9.37 1.71 -5.05
CA SER A 44 10.51 1.23 -4.28
C SER A 44 11.45 2.37 -3.93
N SER A 45 12.24 2.23 -2.87
CA SER A 45 13.44 3.04 -2.66
C SER A 45 14.54 2.63 -3.66
N ILE A 46 15.55 3.49 -3.87
CA ILE A 46 16.76 3.15 -4.65
C ILE A 46 17.57 2.07 -3.91
N SER A 47 17.68 2.19 -2.59
CA SER A 47 18.36 1.22 -1.73
C SER A 47 17.84 1.30 -0.29
N LEU A 48 18.34 0.42 0.59
CA LEU A 48 18.02 0.44 2.02
C LEU A 48 18.48 1.71 2.75
N THR A 49 19.38 2.48 2.16
CA THR A 49 19.94 3.72 2.74
C THR A 49 19.60 4.96 1.92
N ASN A 50 18.84 4.80 0.84
CA ASN A 50 18.45 5.88 -0.05
C ASN A 50 16.96 5.74 -0.40
N ASP A 51 16.13 6.50 0.31
CA ASP A 51 14.67 6.51 0.21
C ASP A 51 14.13 7.34 -0.97
N GLN A 52 14.99 7.77 -1.90
CA GLN A 52 14.53 8.33 -3.17
C GLN A 52 13.82 7.27 -4.02
N GLU A 53 12.95 7.72 -4.93
CA GLU A 53 12.18 6.84 -5.81
C GLU A 53 13.10 6.00 -6.71
N GLY A 54 12.99 4.68 -6.57
CA GLY A 54 13.64 3.68 -7.39
C GLY A 54 12.84 3.31 -8.64
N MET A 55 13.35 2.29 -9.34
CA MET A 55 12.84 1.88 -10.65
C MET A 55 11.64 0.93 -10.60
N TYR A 56 11.23 0.45 -9.42
CA TYR A 56 10.14 -0.50 -9.30
C TYR A 56 8.89 0.17 -8.73
N SER A 57 7.74 -0.23 -9.25
CA SER A 57 6.46 0.21 -8.71
C SER A 57 5.41 -0.87 -8.67
N LEU A 58 4.46 -0.72 -7.75
CA LEU A 58 3.28 -1.57 -7.63
C LEU A 58 2.03 -0.67 -7.64
N GLN A 59 1.05 -1.02 -8.47
CA GLN A 59 -0.21 -0.27 -8.56
C GLN A 59 -1.39 -1.17 -8.88
N VAL A 60 -2.57 -0.77 -8.41
CA VAL A 60 -3.84 -1.36 -8.85
C VAL A 60 -4.28 -0.70 -10.15
N THR A 61 -4.87 -1.47 -11.05
CA THR A 61 -5.41 -1.03 -12.33
C THR A 61 -6.85 -1.50 -12.49
N ASP A 62 -7.48 -1.16 -13.61
CA ASP A 62 -8.78 -1.69 -14.01
C ASP A 62 -8.76 -3.21 -14.28
N LYS A 63 -7.60 -3.79 -14.57
CA LYS A 63 -7.45 -5.21 -14.93
C LYS A 63 -6.92 -6.09 -13.80
N GLY A 64 -6.35 -5.51 -12.76
CA GLY A 64 -5.57 -6.27 -11.79
C GLY A 64 -4.54 -5.45 -11.02
N LEU A 65 -3.76 -6.16 -10.22
CA LEU A 65 -2.56 -5.63 -9.55
C LEU A 65 -1.34 -5.84 -10.45
N PHE A 66 -0.54 -4.81 -10.67
CA PHE A 66 0.62 -4.86 -11.56
C PHE A 66 1.87 -4.31 -10.89
N ALA A 67 2.98 -5.01 -11.10
CA ALA A 67 4.31 -4.55 -10.77
C ALA A 67 5.07 -4.16 -12.04
N TYR A 68 5.69 -2.98 -12.03
CA TYR A 68 6.37 -2.39 -13.17
C TYR A 68 7.84 -2.10 -12.88
N VAL A 69 8.65 -2.18 -13.94
CA VAL A 69 9.88 -1.41 -14.06
C VAL A 69 9.55 -0.09 -14.76
N GLU A 70 9.94 1.03 -14.16
CA GLU A 70 9.66 2.40 -14.61
C GLU A 70 10.63 2.82 -15.73
N SER A 71 10.68 2.01 -16.79
CA SER A 71 11.32 2.36 -18.06
C SER A 71 10.40 3.25 -18.91
N ASN A 72 10.87 3.63 -20.10
CA ASN A 72 10.07 4.40 -21.05
C ASN A 72 9.85 3.58 -22.34
N PRO A 73 8.67 2.98 -22.56
CA PRO A 73 7.48 2.99 -21.70
C PRO A 73 7.61 2.05 -20.48
N PRO A 74 6.81 2.24 -19.40
CA PRO A 74 6.83 1.35 -18.25
C PRO A 74 6.51 -0.09 -18.63
N GLN A 75 7.27 -1.05 -18.09
CA GLN A 75 7.16 -2.46 -18.43
C GLN A 75 6.66 -3.26 -17.24
N ALA A 76 5.50 -3.90 -17.38
CA ALA A 76 5.01 -4.82 -16.37
C ALA A 76 5.87 -6.09 -16.37
N TYR A 77 6.37 -6.47 -15.20
CA TYR A 77 7.14 -7.71 -15.03
C TYR A 77 6.40 -8.76 -14.20
N CYS A 78 5.34 -8.36 -13.48
CA CYS A 78 4.45 -9.25 -12.75
C CYS A 78 3.04 -8.67 -12.70
N SER A 79 2.02 -9.53 -12.78
CA SER A 79 0.62 -9.10 -12.72
C SER A 79 -0.30 -10.18 -12.16
N TRP A 80 -1.29 -9.75 -11.39
CA TRP A 80 -2.42 -10.55 -10.95
C TRP A 80 -3.67 -10.00 -11.59
N LEU A 81 -4.15 -10.68 -12.62
CA LEU A 81 -5.34 -10.28 -13.37
C LEU A 81 -6.60 -10.70 -12.62
N VAL A 82 -7.60 -9.82 -12.62
CA VAL A 82 -8.95 -10.13 -12.17
C VAL A 82 -9.81 -10.40 -13.41
N ASN A 83 -10.43 -11.58 -13.44
CA ASN A 83 -11.27 -12.00 -14.55
C ASN A 83 -12.74 -11.88 -14.15
N ARG A 84 -13.32 -10.69 -14.32
CA ARG A 84 -14.76 -10.48 -14.18
C ARG A 84 -15.23 -9.24 -14.92
N ASN A 85 -16.53 -9.21 -15.19
CA ASN A 85 -17.15 -8.12 -15.94
C ASN A 85 -17.17 -6.86 -15.08
N ASP A 86 -16.47 -5.81 -15.56
CA ASP A 86 -16.43 -4.48 -14.94
C ASP A 86 -17.83 -3.86 -14.92
N THR A 87 -18.57 -4.17 -13.87
CA THR A 87 -19.93 -3.69 -13.63
C THR A 87 -19.95 -2.68 -12.50
N ASN A 88 -18.83 -2.50 -11.79
CA ASN A 88 -18.75 -1.66 -10.60
C ASN A 88 -18.06 -0.32 -10.88
N LYS A 89 -18.69 0.76 -10.44
CA LYS A 89 -18.18 2.14 -10.55
C LYS A 89 -17.47 2.60 -9.27
N GLY A 90 -17.27 1.69 -8.33
CA GLY A 90 -16.62 1.90 -7.05
C GLY A 90 -15.16 2.35 -7.14
N ARG A 91 -14.62 2.84 -6.02
CA ARG A 91 -13.19 3.20 -5.94
C ARG A 91 -12.35 1.95 -5.78
N ARG A 92 -11.51 1.67 -6.77
CA ARG A 92 -10.61 0.51 -6.77
C ARG A 92 -9.37 0.81 -5.95
N TYR A 93 -8.96 -0.11 -5.08
CA TYR A 93 -7.79 0.07 -4.22
C TYR A 93 -7.10 -1.24 -3.84
N MET A 94 -5.87 -1.13 -3.34
CA MET A 94 -5.20 -2.16 -2.57
C MET A 94 -4.96 -1.70 -1.14
N SER A 95 -4.88 -2.63 -0.20
CA SER A 95 -4.63 -2.36 1.22
C SER A 95 -3.89 -3.53 1.86
N LEU A 96 -3.05 -3.24 2.85
CA LEU A 96 -2.55 -4.27 3.76
C LEU A 96 -3.57 -4.52 4.86
N LEU A 97 -4.08 -5.75 4.91
CA LEU A 97 -5.09 -6.20 5.88
C LEU A 97 -4.65 -7.55 6.45
N ASN A 98 -4.59 -7.65 7.78
CA ASN A 98 -4.34 -8.90 8.50
C ASN A 98 -3.15 -9.73 7.98
N GLY A 99 -2.04 -9.08 7.62
CA GLY A 99 -0.83 -9.75 7.12
C GLY A 99 -0.88 -10.18 5.66
N SER A 100 -1.87 -9.72 4.90
CA SER A 100 -1.98 -9.95 3.47
C SER A 100 -2.10 -8.62 2.71
N LEU A 101 -1.63 -8.62 1.47
CA LEU A 101 -1.95 -7.57 0.52
C LEU A 101 -3.23 -7.96 -0.21
N GLU A 102 -4.28 -7.18 -0.01
CA GLU A 102 -5.60 -7.40 -0.58
C GLU A 102 -5.91 -6.30 -1.60
N PHE A 103 -6.56 -6.65 -2.70
CA PHE A 103 -6.99 -5.68 -3.70
C PHE A 103 -8.44 -5.86 -4.12
N PHE A 104 -9.07 -4.73 -4.38
CA PHE A 104 -10.50 -4.48 -4.48
C PHE A 104 -10.72 -3.69 -5.78
N ILE A 105 -11.07 -4.39 -6.85
CA ILE A 105 -11.19 -3.89 -8.23
C ILE A 105 -12.65 -3.93 -8.67
N ASP A 106 -13.36 -5.01 -8.35
CA ASP A 106 -14.78 -5.18 -8.64
C ASP A 106 -15.66 -4.81 -7.45
N SER A 107 -15.12 -4.83 -6.23
CA SER A 107 -15.88 -4.60 -4.99
C SER A 107 -15.20 -3.55 -4.14
N SER A 108 -15.83 -2.40 -3.89
CA SER A 108 -15.20 -1.28 -3.17
C SER A 108 -15.87 -0.92 -1.85
N GLU A 109 -16.83 -1.71 -1.38
CA GLU A 109 -17.56 -1.44 -0.14
C GLU A 109 -16.86 -2.05 1.09
N PRO A 110 -16.93 -1.40 2.25
CA PRO A 110 -16.43 -1.97 3.50
C PRO A 110 -17.17 -3.28 3.84
N GLY A 111 -16.44 -4.41 3.87
CA GLY A 111 -17.00 -5.74 4.14
C GLY A 111 -17.03 -6.68 2.94
N ASP A 112 -16.65 -6.19 1.77
CA ASP A 112 -16.56 -7.01 0.57
C ASP A 112 -15.41 -8.03 0.63
N ILE A 113 -15.59 -9.15 -0.08
CA ILE A 113 -14.54 -10.15 -0.29
C ILE A 113 -13.52 -9.57 -1.28
N PRO A 114 -12.21 -9.58 -0.98
CA PRO A 114 -11.20 -9.06 -1.89
C PRO A 114 -11.15 -9.86 -3.20
N ASP A 115 -10.89 -9.18 -4.30
CA ASP A 115 -10.76 -9.81 -5.62
C ASP A 115 -9.47 -10.63 -5.76
N GLY A 116 -8.46 -10.29 -4.96
CA GLY A 116 -7.30 -11.13 -4.76
C GLY A 116 -6.56 -10.83 -3.47
N VAL A 117 -5.89 -11.87 -2.99
CA VAL A 117 -5.15 -11.87 -1.73
C VAL A 117 -3.76 -12.42 -2.00
N ILE A 118 -2.75 -11.64 -1.65
CA ILE A 118 -1.35 -12.06 -1.63
C ILE A 118 -0.93 -12.15 -0.18
N GLY A 119 -0.90 -13.37 0.34
CA GLY A 119 -0.43 -13.63 1.70
C GLY A 119 1.05 -13.29 1.82
N ILE A 120 1.42 -12.51 2.84
CA ILE A 120 2.82 -12.24 3.15
C ILE A 120 3.32 -13.40 4.01
N PRO A 121 4.34 -14.17 3.56
CA PRO A 121 4.89 -15.26 4.36
C PRO A 121 5.36 -14.76 5.73
N GLN A 122 5.05 -15.50 6.79
CA GLN A 122 5.47 -15.15 8.15
C GLN A 122 7.00 -15.03 8.28
N SER A 123 7.77 -15.76 7.47
CA SER A 123 9.23 -15.63 7.41
C SER A 123 9.67 -14.23 6.98
N ILE A 124 8.98 -13.59 6.04
CA ILE A 124 9.27 -12.22 5.60
C ILE A 124 8.92 -11.23 6.72
N ILE A 125 7.78 -11.42 7.39
CA ILE A 125 7.37 -10.60 8.54
C ILE A 125 8.43 -10.67 9.65
N ASN A 126 8.94 -11.86 9.96
CA ASN A 126 9.99 -12.05 10.96
C ASN A 126 11.29 -11.36 10.55
N SER A 127 11.66 -11.39 9.27
CA SER A 127 12.83 -10.68 8.75
C SER A 127 12.70 -9.15 8.85
N ILE A 128 11.49 -8.60 8.68
CA ILE A 128 11.23 -7.16 8.87
C ILE A 128 11.48 -6.77 10.34
N TYR A 129 10.94 -7.53 11.29
CA TYR A 129 11.18 -7.28 12.72
C TYR A 129 12.65 -7.44 13.11
N GLU A 130 13.39 -8.39 12.52
CA GLU A 130 14.84 -8.50 12.75
C GLU A 130 15.62 -7.30 12.21
N ILE A 131 15.21 -6.74 11.07
CA ILE A 131 15.82 -5.54 10.50
C ILE A 131 15.52 -4.34 11.40
N GLU A 132 14.26 -4.12 11.79
CA GLU A 132 13.86 -3.05 12.72
C GLU A 132 14.55 -3.17 14.08
N ALA A 133 14.67 -4.38 14.63
CA ALA A 133 15.40 -4.65 15.87
C ALA A 133 16.88 -4.24 15.73
N LYS A 134 17.53 -4.57 14.61
CA LYS A 134 18.92 -4.17 14.33
C LYS A 134 19.09 -2.65 14.24
N TRP A 135 18.08 -1.91 13.74
CA TRP A 135 18.09 -0.45 13.74
C TRP A 135 17.94 0.15 15.15
N SER A 136 17.19 -0.50 16.04
CA SER A 136 17.02 -0.03 17.43
C SER A 136 18.22 -0.25 18.37
N PHE A 137 19.21 -1.07 17.98
CA PHE A 137 20.44 -1.29 18.75
C PHE A 137 21.69 -0.57 18.18
N GLY A 138 21.53 0.23 17.11
CA GLY A 138 22.62 0.96 16.46
C GLY A 138 22.92 2.35 17.02
N SER A 139 22.25 2.78 18.10
CA SER A 139 22.48 4.06 18.75
C SER A 139 22.74 3.89 20.25
N VAL A 140 23.96 3.45 20.59
CA VAL A 140 24.64 3.76 21.87
C VAL A 140 26.09 4.08 21.55
#